data_AF-A0A354Z301-F1
#
_entry.id   AF-A0A354Z301-F1
#
_cell.length_a   1.000
_cell.length_b   1.000
_cell.length_c   1.000
_cell.angle_alpha   90.00
_cell.angle_beta   90.00
_cell.angle_gamma   90.00
#
_symmetry.space_group_name_H-M   'P 1'
#
loop_
_entity.id
_entity.type
_entity.pdbx_description
1 polymer ?
#
loop_
_entity_poly.entity_id
_entity_poly.type
_entity_poly.pdbx_seq_one_letter_code
_entity_poly.pdbx_strand_id
1 'polypeptide(L)'
;PKNIIWAVAHGHQAAVTIDRLLSGEDVRERPAPGVTLVSQKMGIHEWTYDNDISNDARYKVPWAPPEQTLNSIATEVELGFDPATAWKETQRCLNCDVQTVFERDKCIECDACVDICPMDCITFTGNGEEAELRTRLTAPALNGAQDLYVSDLLRTGRVMVKDEDVCLHCGLCAERCPTGAWDMRKFLLEVTQAGPACRDRTVRRAAA
;
A
#
# COMPACT_ATOMS: atom_id res chain seq x y z
N PRO A 1 -23.55 -13.27 5.26
CA PRO A 1 -23.27 -12.89 6.67
C PRO A 1 -21.93 -12.15 6.76
N LYS A 2 -21.86 -11.01 7.46
CA LYS A 2 -20.60 -10.29 7.71
C LYS A 2 -20.08 -10.60 9.13
N ASN A 3 -18.76 -10.59 9.31
CA ASN A 3 -18.12 -10.93 10.60
C ASN A 3 -18.19 -9.77 11.63
N ILE A 4 -17.66 -10.01 12.83
CA ILE A 4 -17.68 -9.02 13.92
C ILE A 4 -16.94 -7.71 13.58
N ILE A 5 -15.86 -7.78 12.80
CA ILE A 5 -15.09 -6.61 12.37
C ILE A 5 -16.00 -5.67 11.56
N TRP A 6 -16.75 -6.24 10.62
CA TRP A 6 -17.73 -5.50 9.85
C TRP A 6 -18.87 -4.95 10.70
N ALA A 7 -19.32 -5.70 11.71
CA ALA A 7 -20.38 -5.22 12.61
C ALA A 7 -19.95 -3.96 13.36
N VAL A 8 -18.72 -3.94 13.91
CA VAL A 8 -18.15 -2.76 14.59
C VAL A 8 -18.00 -1.59 13.62
N ALA A 9 -17.40 -1.82 12.44
CA ALA A 9 -17.20 -0.79 11.44
C ALA A 9 -18.52 -0.14 10.99
N HIS A 10 -19.55 -0.94 10.68
CA HIS A 10 -20.87 -0.39 10.33
C HIS A 10 -21.54 0.31 11.52
N GLY A 11 -21.33 -0.17 12.75
CA GLY A 11 -21.84 0.48 13.96
C GLY A 11 -21.38 1.92 14.07
N HIS A 12 -20.08 2.18 13.88
CA HIS A 12 -19.56 3.55 13.85
C HIS A 12 -20.12 4.34 12.66
N GLN A 13 -20.17 3.78 11.46
CA GLN A 13 -20.71 4.49 10.29
C GLN A 13 -22.20 4.87 10.45
N ALA A 14 -23.00 3.99 11.03
CA ALA A 14 -24.40 4.25 11.33
C ALA A 14 -24.55 5.34 12.41
N ALA A 15 -23.76 5.25 13.49
CA ALA A 15 -23.78 6.23 14.57
C ALA A 15 -23.39 7.65 14.08
N VAL A 16 -22.39 7.78 13.19
CA VAL A 16 -22.06 9.08 12.55
C VAL A 16 -23.27 9.64 11.79
N THR A 17 -23.96 8.80 11.03
CA THR A 17 -25.14 9.20 10.26
C THR A 17 -26.30 9.63 11.16
N ILE A 18 -26.50 8.93 12.29
CA ILE A 18 -27.51 9.25 13.29
C ILE A 18 -27.20 10.57 14.00
N ASP A 19 -25.94 10.82 14.39
CA ASP A 19 -25.53 12.10 15.02
C ASP A 19 -25.79 13.28 14.08
N ARG A 20 -25.50 13.13 12.78
CA ARG A 20 -25.81 14.16 11.76
C ARG A 20 -27.31 14.43 11.65
N LEU A 21 -28.13 13.37 11.57
CA LEU A 21 -29.59 13.50 11.53
C LEU A 21 -30.12 14.26 12.76
N LEU A 22 -29.65 13.90 13.95
CA LEU A 22 -30.06 14.54 15.20
C LEU A 22 -29.55 15.98 15.34
N SER A 23 -28.45 16.31 14.66
CA SER A 23 -27.85 17.65 14.64
C SER A 23 -28.41 18.56 13.53
N GLY A 24 -29.31 18.04 12.67
CA GLY A 24 -29.87 18.79 11.54
C GLY A 24 -28.91 18.95 10.35
N GLU A 25 -27.88 18.11 10.27
CA GLU A 25 -26.89 18.10 9.20
C GLU A 25 -27.28 17.11 8.08
N ASP A 26 -26.63 17.18 6.90
CA ASP A 26 -26.90 16.23 5.80
C ASP A 26 -26.32 14.84 6.13
N VAL A 27 -27.19 13.85 6.22
CA VAL A 27 -26.85 12.43 6.47
C VAL A 27 -26.01 11.80 5.35
N ARG A 28 -25.95 12.41 4.16
CA ARG A 28 -25.13 11.96 3.03
C ARG A 28 -23.68 12.40 3.14
N GLU A 29 -23.39 13.44 3.92
CA GLU A 29 -22.03 13.94 4.10
C GLU A 29 -21.28 13.06 5.09
N ARG A 30 -20.43 12.17 4.57
CA ARG A 30 -19.56 11.35 5.42
C ARG A 30 -18.20 12.02 5.54
N PRO A 31 -17.71 12.29 6.77
CA PRO A 31 -16.34 12.74 6.94
C PRO A 31 -15.38 11.77 6.24
N ALA A 32 -14.48 12.31 5.43
CA ALA A 32 -13.44 11.52 4.81
C ALA A 32 -12.47 11.01 5.90
N PRO A 33 -11.90 9.80 5.72
CA PRO A 33 -10.86 9.33 6.62
C PRO A 33 -9.64 10.25 6.57
N GLY A 34 -8.92 10.34 7.69
CA GLY A 34 -7.59 10.94 7.71
C GLY A 34 -6.62 10.05 6.96
N VAL A 35 -5.79 10.64 6.11
CA VAL A 35 -4.70 9.97 5.41
C VAL A 35 -3.43 10.78 5.58
N THR A 36 -2.36 10.12 6.00
CA THR A 36 -1.02 10.72 6.02
C THR A 36 -0.01 9.82 5.33
N LEU A 37 0.91 10.43 4.59
CA LEU A 37 2.06 9.79 3.99
C LEU A 37 3.33 10.42 4.56
N VAL A 38 4.16 9.61 5.22
CA VAL A 38 5.39 10.07 5.87
C VAL A 38 6.57 9.31 5.30
N SER A 39 7.58 10.04 4.79
CA SER A 39 8.81 9.41 4.28
C SER A 39 9.45 8.51 5.33
N GLN A 40 9.88 7.33 4.91
CA GLN A 40 10.62 6.36 5.71
C GLN A 40 12.13 6.49 5.52
N LYS A 41 12.57 7.56 4.85
CA LYS A 41 13.97 7.86 4.64
C LYS A 41 14.58 8.45 5.92
N MET A 42 15.60 7.79 6.46
CA MET A 42 16.34 8.22 7.66
C MET A 42 17.58 9.04 7.30
N GLY A 43 18.17 8.78 6.13
CA GLY A 43 19.36 9.46 5.61
C GLY A 43 19.45 9.31 4.09
N ILE A 44 20.49 9.87 3.45
CA ILE A 44 20.60 9.83 1.98
C ILE A 44 20.56 8.39 1.42
N HIS A 45 21.19 7.45 2.14
CA HIS A 45 21.26 6.02 1.81
C HIS A 45 20.78 5.13 2.98
N GLU A 46 19.92 5.65 3.86
CA GLU A 46 19.46 4.94 5.05
C GLU A 46 17.93 4.97 5.15
N TRP A 47 17.33 3.80 5.36
CA TRP A 47 15.90 3.58 5.46
C TRP A 47 15.55 2.90 6.77
N THR A 48 14.29 2.99 7.18
CA THR A 48 13.82 2.37 8.43
C THR A 48 13.69 0.85 8.37
N TYR A 49 13.90 0.21 7.21
CA TYR A 49 13.72 -1.22 6.99
C TYR A 49 14.67 -1.77 5.91
N ASP A 50 14.93 -3.08 5.94
CA ASP A 50 15.68 -3.81 4.91
C ASP A 50 14.80 -4.10 3.69
N ASN A 51 15.37 -4.02 2.49
CA ASN A 51 14.63 -4.14 1.22
C ASN A 51 15.10 -5.26 0.28
N ASP A 52 15.95 -6.16 0.79
CA ASP A 52 16.43 -7.29 0.03
C ASP A 52 15.28 -8.20 -0.41
N ILE A 53 15.29 -8.55 -1.69
CA ILE A 53 14.33 -9.50 -2.26
C ILE A 53 14.83 -10.93 -2.10
N SER A 54 13.94 -11.83 -1.69
CA SER A 54 14.24 -13.27 -1.58
C SER A 54 13.66 -14.04 -2.76
N ASN A 55 14.49 -14.89 -3.37
CA ASN A 55 14.08 -15.84 -4.41
C ASN A 55 13.59 -17.17 -3.83
N ASP A 56 13.59 -17.34 -2.51
CA ASP A 56 13.13 -18.57 -1.89
C ASP A 56 11.64 -18.79 -2.17
N ALA A 57 11.21 -20.03 -2.33
CA ALA A 57 9.79 -20.33 -2.30
C ALA A 57 9.21 -20.00 -0.91
N ARG A 58 7.91 -19.71 -0.84
CA ARG A 58 7.22 -19.57 0.45
C ARG A 58 7.35 -20.87 1.24
N TYR A 59 7.84 -20.81 2.48
CA TYR A 59 7.91 -21.99 3.33
C TYR A 59 6.49 -22.47 3.67
N LYS A 60 6.29 -23.79 3.65
CA LYS A 60 4.99 -24.37 4.03
C LYS A 60 4.88 -24.38 5.55
N VAL A 61 3.79 -23.83 6.07
CA VAL A 61 3.49 -23.87 7.50
C VAL A 61 3.34 -25.34 7.92
N PRO A 62 4.09 -25.82 8.92
CA PRO A 62 3.94 -27.16 9.46
C PRO A 62 2.52 -27.41 9.95
N TRP A 63 1.97 -28.57 9.61
CA TRP A 63 0.64 -28.99 10.04
C TRP A 63 0.72 -30.17 11.01
N ALA A 64 -0.20 -30.21 11.95
CA ALA A 64 -0.42 -31.38 12.80
C ALA A 64 -0.94 -32.56 11.96
N PRO A 65 -0.66 -33.81 12.38
CA PRO A 65 -1.14 -35.00 11.67
C PRO A 65 -2.68 -35.01 11.56
N PRO A 66 -3.24 -35.29 10.37
CA PRO A 66 -4.70 -35.32 10.17
C PRO A 66 -5.45 -36.25 11.13
N GLU A 67 -4.83 -37.38 11.52
CA GLU A 67 -5.44 -38.35 12.44
C GLU A 67 -5.70 -37.73 13.82
N GLN A 68 -4.93 -36.73 14.23
CA GLN A 68 -5.11 -36.04 15.52
C GLN A 68 -6.10 -34.89 15.42
N THR A 69 -6.03 -34.11 14.34
CA THR A 69 -6.89 -32.92 14.15
C THR A 69 -8.32 -33.29 13.79
N LEU A 70 -8.55 -34.41 13.09
CA LEU A 70 -9.90 -34.89 12.78
C LEU A 70 -10.62 -35.46 14.01
N ASN A 71 -9.88 -35.93 15.01
CA ASN A 71 -10.45 -36.56 16.21
C ASN A 71 -10.61 -35.59 17.39
N SER A 72 -10.11 -34.36 17.30
CA SER A 72 -10.17 -33.37 18.37
C SER A 72 -10.25 -31.95 17.81
N ILE A 73 -11.40 -31.29 18.06
CA ILE A 73 -11.61 -29.89 17.67
C ILE A 73 -10.72 -28.91 18.45
N ALA A 74 -10.14 -29.34 19.56
CA ALA A 74 -9.22 -28.53 20.37
C ALA A 74 -7.78 -28.54 19.83
N THR A 75 -7.47 -29.42 18.87
CA THR A 75 -6.13 -29.52 18.30
C THR A 75 -5.97 -28.55 17.13
N GLU A 76 -5.00 -27.64 17.22
CA GLU A 76 -4.68 -26.72 16.14
C GLU A 76 -4.12 -27.46 14.92
N VAL A 77 -4.55 -27.05 13.72
CA VAL A 77 -4.09 -27.65 12.46
C VAL A 77 -2.74 -27.08 12.05
N GLU A 78 -2.59 -25.76 12.09
CA GLU A 78 -1.34 -25.08 11.76
C GLU A 78 -0.51 -24.92 13.03
N LEU A 79 0.68 -25.52 13.04
CA LEU A 79 1.58 -25.48 14.20
C LEU A 79 2.47 -24.23 14.23
N GLY A 80 2.36 -23.38 13.20
CA GLY A 80 3.23 -22.22 13.02
C GLY A 80 4.66 -22.60 12.64
N PHE A 81 5.49 -21.59 12.46
CA PHE A 81 6.92 -21.75 12.18
C PHE A 81 7.73 -21.82 13.47
N ASP A 82 8.86 -22.55 13.44
CA ASP A 82 9.88 -22.39 14.47
C ASP A 82 10.50 -20.97 14.42
N PRO A 83 11.13 -20.48 15.50
CA PRO A 83 11.64 -19.12 15.55
C PRO A 83 12.60 -18.74 14.41
N ALA A 84 13.43 -19.67 13.92
CA ALA A 84 14.39 -19.37 12.86
C ALA A 84 13.70 -19.22 11.50
N THR A 85 12.74 -20.09 11.19
CA THR A 85 11.94 -19.98 9.96
C THR A 85 11.01 -18.76 10.01
N ALA A 86 10.40 -18.49 11.16
CA ALA A 86 9.55 -17.31 11.37
C ALA A 86 10.31 -16.00 11.12
N TRP A 87 11.55 -15.91 11.62
CA TRP A 87 12.41 -14.75 11.38
C TRP A 87 12.69 -14.54 9.89
N LYS A 88 13.08 -15.61 9.18
CA LYS A 88 13.33 -15.54 7.73
C LYS A 88 12.09 -15.11 6.94
N GLU A 89 10.91 -15.65 7.27
CA GLU A 89 9.67 -15.24 6.60
C GLU A 89 9.28 -13.80 6.93
N THR A 90 9.57 -13.31 8.13
CA THR A 90 9.30 -11.92 8.52
C THR A 90 10.17 -10.93 7.74
N GLN A 91 11.43 -11.27 7.48
CA GLN A 91 12.34 -10.45 6.66
C GLN A 91 11.92 -10.35 5.18
N ARG A 92 10.94 -11.14 4.74
CA ARG A 92 10.38 -11.10 3.38
C ARG A 92 9.12 -10.23 3.29
N CYS A 93 8.78 -9.49 4.35
CA CYS A 93 7.63 -8.58 4.35
C CYS A 93 7.78 -7.55 3.23
N LEU A 94 6.76 -7.43 2.38
CA LEU A 94 6.73 -6.49 1.26
C LEU A 94 6.40 -5.04 1.67
N ASN A 95 6.34 -4.75 2.98
CA ASN A 95 6.02 -3.43 3.54
C ASN A 95 4.82 -2.76 2.85
N CYS A 96 3.68 -3.48 2.77
CA CYS A 96 2.50 -3.04 2.03
C CYS A 96 1.85 -1.76 2.59
N ASP A 97 2.20 -1.36 3.81
CA ASP A 97 1.85 -0.08 4.42
C ASP A 97 2.78 1.07 3.97
N VAL A 98 3.77 0.80 3.13
CA VAL A 98 4.70 1.78 2.55
C VAL A 98 4.45 1.90 1.05
N GLN A 99 4.19 3.14 0.62
CA GLN A 99 3.83 3.49 -0.74
C GLN A 99 5.01 4.08 -1.48
N THR A 100 5.24 3.64 -2.72
CA THR A 100 6.20 4.27 -3.64
C THR A 100 5.62 5.58 -4.16
N VAL A 101 6.29 6.71 -3.89
CA VAL A 101 5.85 8.03 -4.35
C VAL A 101 6.88 8.61 -5.30
N PHE A 102 6.43 9.02 -6.48
CA PHE A 102 7.26 9.64 -7.51
C PHE A 102 7.07 11.16 -7.59
N GLU A 103 8.16 11.91 -7.48
CA GLU A 103 8.21 13.36 -7.63
C GLU A 103 8.88 13.74 -8.95
N ARG A 104 8.07 13.96 -9.99
CA ARG A 104 8.53 14.23 -11.35
C ARG A 104 9.54 15.37 -11.47
N ASP A 105 9.40 16.43 -10.65
CA ASP A 105 10.24 17.63 -10.76
C ASP A 105 11.70 17.39 -10.34
N LYS A 106 11.94 16.34 -9.56
CA LYS A 106 13.27 15.86 -9.15
C LYS A 106 13.85 14.85 -10.15
N CYS A 107 13.04 14.27 -11.03
CA CYS A 107 13.50 13.26 -11.96
C CYS A 107 14.39 13.89 -13.05
N ILE A 108 15.56 13.28 -13.28
CA ILE A 108 16.49 13.64 -14.34
C ILE A 108 16.55 12.60 -15.46
N GLU A 109 15.67 11.60 -15.41
CA GLU A 109 15.54 10.55 -16.43
C GLU A 109 16.86 9.79 -16.67
N CYS A 110 17.55 9.42 -15.58
CA CYS A 110 18.80 8.67 -15.63
C CYS A 110 18.62 7.15 -15.74
N ASP A 111 17.38 6.66 -15.83
CA ASP A 111 16.97 5.25 -15.94
C ASP A 111 17.43 4.31 -14.80
N ALA A 112 18.10 4.83 -13.77
CA ALA A 112 18.60 4.01 -12.66
C ALA A 112 17.51 3.25 -11.87
N CYS A 113 16.27 3.77 -11.82
CA CYS A 113 15.14 3.06 -11.21
C CYS A 113 14.57 1.96 -12.10
N VAL A 114 14.74 2.06 -13.42
CA VAL A 114 14.36 1.01 -14.39
C VAL A 114 15.34 -0.16 -14.24
N ASP A 115 16.64 0.14 -14.29
CA ASP A 115 17.71 -0.86 -14.26
C ASP A 115 17.73 -1.70 -12.96
N ILE A 116 17.41 -1.11 -11.82
CA ILE A 116 17.45 -1.80 -10.51
C ILE A 116 16.16 -2.58 -10.22
N CYS A 117 15.09 -2.38 -11.00
CA CYS A 117 13.80 -2.97 -10.68
C CYS A 117 13.84 -4.47 -10.96
N PRO A 118 13.65 -5.35 -9.96
CA PRO A 118 13.72 -6.79 -10.17
C PRO A 118 12.55 -7.36 -10.99
N MET A 119 11.49 -6.56 -11.17
CA MET A 119 10.26 -6.94 -11.87
C MET A 119 10.10 -6.20 -13.19
N ASP A 120 11.07 -5.36 -13.59
CA ASP A 120 11.00 -4.52 -14.80
C ASP A 120 9.70 -3.69 -14.89
N CYS A 121 9.14 -3.29 -13.74
CA CYS A 121 7.80 -2.70 -13.66
C CYS A 121 7.77 -1.19 -13.96
N ILE A 122 8.92 -0.54 -14.16
CA ILE A 122 9.02 0.91 -14.41
C ILE A 122 9.52 1.12 -15.85
N THR A 123 8.84 1.96 -16.61
CA THR A 123 9.21 2.29 -18.00
C THR A 123 9.04 3.80 -18.23
N PHE A 124 10.02 4.43 -18.87
CA PHE A 124 9.89 5.80 -19.39
C PHE A 124 9.53 5.75 -20.88
N THR A 125 8.36 6.26 -21.25
CA THR A 125 7.84 6.17 -22.62
C THR A 125 7.04 7.40 -23.02
N GLY A 126 6.67 7.51 -24.29
CA GLY A 126 5.75 8.55 -24.75
C GLY A 126 4.36 8.35 -24.12
N ASN A 127 3.71 9.44 -23.72
CA ASN A 127 2.36 9.38 -23.18
C ASN A 127 1.36 8.88 -24.23
N GLY A 128 0.24 8.32 -23.78
CA GLY A 128 -0.81 7.79 -24.66
C GLY A 128 -1.94 7.17 -23.86
N GLU A 129 -2.90 6.59 -24.58
CA GLU A 129 -3.98 5.83 -23.96
C GLU A 129 -3.42 4.59 -23.26
N GLU A 130 -4.04 4.17 -22.15
CA GLU A 130 -3.52 3.09 -21.32
C GLU A 130 -3.32 1.77 -22.10
N ALA A 131 -4.28 1.42 -22.96
CA ALA A 131 -4.20 0.23 -23.80
C ALA A 131 -2.96 0.23 -24.71
N GLU A 132 -2.52 1.40 -25.16
CA GLU A 132 -1.33 1.58 -25.98
C GLU A 132 -0.06 1.56 -25.12
N LEU A 133 -0.08 2.21 -23.95
CA LEU A 133 1.01 2.21 -22.98
C LEU A 133 1.39 0.79 -22.57
N ARG A 134 0.41 -0.06 -22.26
CA ARG A 134 0.62 -1.46 -21.86
C ARG A 134 1.42 -2.28 -22.88
N THR A 135 1.36 -1.93 -24.17
CA THR A 135 2.15 -2.62 -25.22
C THR A 135 3.62 -2.19 -25.29
N ARG A 136 3.98 -1.07 -24.63
CA ARG A 136 5.32 -0.47 -24.63
C ARG A 136 6.09 -0.70 -23.33
N LEU A 137 5.47 -1.27 -22.31
CA LEU A 137 6.11 -1.49 -21.01
C LEU A 137 7.14 -2.61 -21.11
N THR A 138 8.17 -2.52 -20.26
CA THR A 138 9.27 -3.49 -20.23
C THR A 138 8.76 -4.87 -19.81
N ALA A 139 7.98 -4.93 -18.73
CA ALA A 139 7.27 -6.14 -18.31
C ALA A 139 5.86 -6.22 -18.94
N PRO A 140 5.34 -7.44 -19.23
CA PRO A 140 3.98 -7.60 -19.74
C PRO A 140 2.90 -7.17 -18.72
N ALA A 141 2.19 -6.08 -19.00
CA ALA A 141 1.11 -5.56 -18.15
C ALA A 141 -0.26 -6.16 -18.52
N LEU A 142 -0.46 -7.44 -18.20
CA LEU A 142 -1.62 -8.23 -18.61
C LEU A 142 -2.89 -7.95 -17.79
N ASN A 143 -2.76 -7.43 -16.56
CA ASN A 143 -3.89 -7.15 -15.69
C ASN A 143 -4.50 -5.77 -16.00
N GLY A 144 -5.56 -5.75 -16.80
CA GLY A 144 -6.32 -4.54 -17.12
C GLY A 144 -7.29 -4.07 -16.02
N ALA A 145 -7.43 -4.82 -14.91
CA ALA A 145 -8.25 -4.40 -13.78
C ALA A 145 -7.47 -3.54 -12.77
N GLN A 146 -6.13 -3.56 -12.84
CA GLN A 146 -5.24 -2.75 -12.04
C GLN A 146 -4.73 -1.58 -12.88
N ASP A 147 -5.02 -0.35 -12.46
CA ASP A 147 -4.58 0.86 -13.15
C ASP A 147 -3.05 0.99 -13.13
N LEU A 148 -2.48 1.57 -14.19
CA LEU A 148 -1.06 1.92 -14.24
C LEU A 148 -0.80 3.19 -13.43
N TYR A 149 0.30 3.21 -12.68
CA TYR A 149 0.78 4.43 -12.05
C TYR A 149 1.57 5.27 -13.05
N VAL A 150 0.92 6.29 -13.63
CA VAL A 150 1.48 7.18 -14.65
C VAL A 150 1.79 8.55 -14.05
N SER A 151 2.99 9.09 -14.29
CA SER A 151 3.33 10.46 -13.93
C SER A 151 2.79 11.48 -14.94
N ASP A 152 2.71 12.76 -14.57
CA ASP A 152 2.62 13.82 -15.58
C ASP A 152 3.88 13.83 -16.47
N LEU A 153 3.86 14.68 -17.50
CA LEU A 153 4.97 14.89 -18.41
C LEU A 153 6.26 15.29 -17.68
N LEU A 154 7.33 14.60 -18.03
CA LEU A 154 8.70 14.88 -17.63
C LEU A 154 9.31 15.97 -18.53
N ARG A 155 10.52 16.40 -18.21
CA ARG A 155 11.20 17.49 -18.95
C ARG A 155 11.46 17.14 -20.41
N THR A 156 11.61 15.86 -20.73
CA THR A 156 11.75 15.37 -22.12
C THR A 156 10.43 15.23 -22.87
N GLY A 157 9.28 15.39 -22.19
CA GLY A 157 7.95 15.10 -22.75
C GLY A 157 7.52 13.64 -22.68
N ARG A 158 8.34 12.75 -22.10
CA ARG A 158 7.96 11.37 -21.74
C ARG A 158 7.15 11.34 -20.44
N VAL A 159 6.57 10.19 -20.13
CA VAL A 159 5.96 9.86 -18.83
C VAL A 159 6.70 8.70 -18.18
N MET A 160 6.75 8.69 -16.85
CA MET A 160 7.07 7.50 -16.07
C MET A 160 5.80 6.68 -15.95
N VAL A 161 5.88 5.40 -16.31
CA VAL A 161 4.80 4.44 -16.13
C VAL A 161 5.32 3.33 -15.24
N LYS A 162 4.58 3.06 -14.16
CA LYS A 162 4.84 1.96 -13.23
C LYS A 162 3.65 1.02 -13.20
N ASP A 163 3.90 -0.26 -13.46
CA ASP A 163 2.90 -1.31 -13.29
C ASP A 163 2.87 -1.73 -11.81
N GLU A 164 1.78 -1.36 -11.12
CA GLU A 164 1.55 -1.70 -9.72
C GLU A 164 1.19 -3.17 -9.51
N ASP A 165 0.71 -3.88 -10.54
CA ASP A 165 0.31 -5.30 -10.43
C ASP A 165 1.50 -6.20 -10.11
N VAL A 166 2.67 -5.87 -10.65
CA VAL A 166 3.90 -6.65 -10.49
C VAL A 166 4.92 -5.99 -9.56
N CYS A 167 4.64 -4.81 -9.01
CA CYS A 167 5.57 -4.14 -8.12
C CYS A 167 5.63 -4.81 -6.74
N LEU A 168 6.84 -5.11 -6.25
CA LEU A 168 7.05 -5.72 -4.93
C LEU A 168 7.06 -4.70 -3.77
N HIS A 169 6.98 -3.39 -4.05
CA HIS A 169 7.16 -2.33 -3.05
C HIS A 169 8.50 -2.42 -2.28
N CYS A 170 9.54 -3.03 -2.88
CA CYS A 170 10.84 -3.19 -2.22
C CYS A 170 11.54 -1.85 -1.94
N GLY A 171 11.36 -0.83 -2.77
CA GLY A 171 11.98 0.48 -2.57
C GLY A 171 13.42 0.61 -3.11
N LEU A 172 13.93 -0.41 -3.82
CA LEU A 172 15.21 -0.34 -4.53
C LEU A 172 15.28 0.84 -5.52
N CYS A 173 14.15 1.21 -6.14
CA CYS A 173 14.08 2.39 -6.99
C CYS A 173 14.34 3.71 -6.24
N ALA A 174 13.88 3.82 -4.99
CA ALA A 174 14.10 4.98 -4.12
C ALA A 174 15.54 5.05 -3.61
N GLU A 175 16.15 3.91 -3.31
CA GLU A 175 17.57 3.82 -2.94
C GLU A 175 18.51 4.19 -4.07
N ARG A 176 18.22 3.68 -5.28
CA ARG A 176 19.07 3.90 -6.44
C ARG A 176 18.93 5.30 -7.02
N CYS A 177 17.83 6.00 -6.74
CA CYS A 177 17.54 7.30 -7.31
C CYS A 177 18.53 8.38 -6.80
N PRO A 178 19.38 8.96 -7.67
CA PRO A 178 20.40 9.92 -7.24
C PRO A 178 19.83 11.27 -6.81
N THR A 179 18.62 11.62 -7.23
CA THR A 179 17.97 12.89 -6.94
C THR A 179 16.86 12.80 -5.89
N GLY A 180 16.54 11.60 -5.42
CA GLY A 180 15.40 11.36 -4.52
C GLY A 180 14.06 11.67 -5.18
N ALA A 181 13.92 11.44 -6.49
CA ALA A 181 12.65 11.50 -7.21
C ALA A 181 11.70 10.37 -6.81
N TRP A 182 12.25 9.24 -6.33
CA TRP A 182 11.47 8.18 -5.70
C TRP A 182 11.62 8.26 -4.17
N ASP A 183 10.51 8.08 -3.47
CA ASP A 183 10.43 8.06 -2.01
C ASP A 183 9.54 6.89 -1.56
N MET A 184 9.82 6.35 -0.37
CA MET A 184 9.01 5.32 0.27
C MET A 184 8.29 5.95 1.45
N ARG A 185 6.96 6.09 1.35
CA ARG A 185 6.16 6.80 2.36
C ARG A 185 5.19 5.86 3.07
N LYS A 186 5.29 5.79 4.39
CA LYS A 186 4.35 5.04 5.22
C LYS A 186 2.97 5.70 5.16
N PHE A 187 1.98 4.90 4.83
CA PHE A 187 0.58 5.24 4.77
C PHE A 187 -0.09 4.92 6.11
N LEU A 188 -0.75 5.92 6.67
CA LEU A 188 -1.63 5.75 7.82
C LEU A 188 -3.04 6.17 7.40
N LEU A 189 -3.99 5.25 7.60
CA LEU A 189 -5.42 5.47 7.40
C LEU A 189 -6.12 5.55 8.75
N GLU A 190 -6.70 6.71 9.04
CA GLU A 190 -7.51 6.93 10.23
C GLU A 190 -8.97 7.08 9.83
N VAL A 191 -9.71 5.98 9.86
CA VAL A 191 -11.14 5.99 9.56
C VAL A 191 -11.88 6.80 10.62
N THR A 192 -12.70 7.76 10.18
CA THR A 192 -13.53 8.54 11.11
C THR A 192 -14.46 7.64 11.90
N GLN A 193 -14.28 7.62 13.21
CA GLN A 193 -15.14 6.90 14.14
C GLN A 193 -16.22 7.83 14.69
N ALA A 194 -17.36 7.25 15.07
CA ALA A 194 -18.38 7.97 15.83
C ALA A 194 -17.81 8.58 17.13
N GLY A 195 -18.09 9.85 17.38
CA GLY A 195 -17.60 10.62 18.53
C GLY A 195 -17.35 12.09 18.18
N PRO A 196 -16.77 12.90 19.07
CA PRO A 196 -16.56 14.33 18.83
C PRO A 196 -15.74 14.67 17.58
N ALA A 197 -14.96 13.70 17.07
CA ALA A 197 -14.15 13.81 15.85
C ALA A 197 -14.95 13.70 14.55
N CYS A 198 -16.16 13.13 14.57
CA CYS A 198 -17.00 13.03 13.37
C CYS A 198 -17.82 14.28 13.07
N ARG A 199 -17.78 15.30 13.96
CA ARG A 199 -18.45 16.59 13.76
C ARG A 199 -17.56 17.55 13.00
N ASP A 200 -18.16 18.31 12.10
CA ASP A 200 -17.43 19.30 11.32
C ASP A 200 -16.81 20.37 12.23
N ARG A 201 -15.59 20.84 11.88
CA ARG A 201 -14.81 21.78 12.73
C ARG A 201 -15.58 23.08 13.04
N THR A 202 -16.58 23.44 12.23
CA THR A 202 -17.48 24.59 12.42
C THR A 202 -18.29 24.50 13.71
N VAL A 203 -18.75 23.30 14.10
CA VAL A 203 -19.57 23.10 15.32
C VAL A 203 -18.72 23.16 16.60
N ARG A 204 -17.44 22.77 16.53
CA ARG A 204 -16.52 22.79 17.68
C ARG A 204 -16.25 24.19 18.24
N ARG A 205 -16.38 25.25 17.43
CA ARG A 205 -16.19 26.64 17.88
C ARG A 205 -17.41 27.23 18.59
N ALA A 206 -18.59 26.65 18.44
CA ALA A 206 -19.81 27.12 19.11
C ALA A 206 -20.00 26.47 20.51
N ALA A 207 -19.23 25.42 20.81
CA ALA A 207 -19.31 24.65 22.06
C ALA A 207 -18.13 24.89 23.02
N ALA A 208 -17.24 25.83 22.71
CA ALA A 208 -16.12 26.28 23.54
C ALA A 208 -16.28 27.78 23.83
#